data_AF-A0A1F7VHU9-F1
#
_entry.id   AF-A0A1F7VHU9-F1
#
_cell.length_a   1.000
_cell.length_b   1.000
_cell.length_c   1.000
_cell.angle_alpha   90.00
_cell.angle_beta   90.00
_cell.angle_gamma   90.00
#
_symmetry.space_group_name_H-M   'P 1'
#
loop_
_entity.id
_entity.type
_entity.pdbx_description
1 polymer ?
#
loop_
_entity_poly.entity_id
_entity_poly.type
_entity_poly.pdbx_seq_one_letter_code
_entity_poly.pdbx_strand_id
1 'polypeptide(L)'
;MPAVTAPKTTANAIAKTVAGATGGTVEVLDKSAAVVIPAGAVTGNADVSITPTLSFVSLPRAIGAVAGQAFEVGIKVGTAAVKTFVKPLTLTFAYSDAMVKGLKPGTLKVQYYDETAKKWVALGGKLDAVKKIITVEVTHLTLFVVTGDREKIAMAGDLIKLTCPSGAEVTHACRSVYFLGSDLKRYVFPNEVTYKSWYPDFSGIIELPQEELQSYPIRANVTMRPGTYLVKITTDPKTYAVEPGGVLRWVPSEEIASALYGAQWAKRIVDVADPFFINYAFANAVANPLKAGEYPQGSVITYASAPAVQYYVEGGKKRKFAPAAAAANGVRSEFVITAPASVTPGNGTDIAAREETIASIR
;
A
#
# COMPACT_ATOMS: atom_id res chain seq x y z
N MET A 1 13.77 5.33 -11.82
CA MET A 1 12.89 4.66 -10.84
C MET A 1 13.78 4.10 -9.74
N PRO A 2 13.44 4.24 -8.44
CA PRO A 2 14.27 3.68 -7.38
C PRO A 2 14.30 2.15 -7.49
N ALA A 3 15.46 1.56 -7.20
CA ALA A 3 15.63 0.11 -7.15
C ALA A 3 14.76 -0.49 -6.03
N VAL A 4 14.03 -1.55 -6.34
CA VAL A 4 13.25 -2.33 -5.36
C VAL A 4 14.14 -3.42 -4.80
N THR A 5 13.96 -3.79 -3.53
CA THR A 5 14.59 -4.96 -2.89
C THR A 5 13.56 -6.08 -2.79
N ALA A 6 13.79 -7.19 -3.50
CA ALA A 6 13.01 -8.42 -3.38
C ALA A 6 13.37 -9.23 -2.11
N PRO A 7 12.59 -10.26 -1.71
CA PRO A 7 12.94 -11.15 -0.61
C PRO A 7 14.29 -11.85 -0.85
N LYS A 8 15.10 -11.93 0.20
CA LYS A 8 16.47 -12.50 0.26
C LYS A 8 16.63 -13.80 -0.55
N THR A 9 17.53 -13.78 -1.54
CA THR A 9 17.97 -14.98 -2.30
C THR A 9 18.95 -15.80 -1.45
N THR A 10 18.80 -17.12 -1.43
CA THR A 10 19.79 -18.07 -0.85
C THR A 10 20.80 -18.59 -1.86
N ALA A 11 20.59 -18.33 -3.15
CA ALA A 11 21.47 -18.75 -4.23
C ALA A 11 22.84 -18.04 -4.13
N ASN A 12 23.92 -18.80 -4.30
CA ASN A 12 25.27 -18.27 -4.43
C ASN A 12 25.59 -18.07 -5.91
N ALA A 13 26.32 -17.00 -6.24
CA ALA A 13 26.81 -16.81 -7.60
C ALA A 13 27.71 -17.98 -8.02
N ILE A 14 27.63 -18.38 -9.29
CA ILE A 14 28.51 -19.41 -9.87
C ILE A 14 29.20 -18.86 -11.11
N ALA A 15 30.48 -19.24 -11.27
CA ALA A 15 31.23 -19.06 -12.50
C ALA A 15 31.84 -20.40 -12.93
N LYS A 16 31.64 -20.81 -14.18
CA LYS A 16 32.20 -22.05 -14.73
C LYS A 16 32.58 -21.90 -16.19
N THR A 17 33.74 -22.44 -16.56
CA THR A 17 34.19 -22.46 -17.96
C THR A 17 33.57 -23.63 -18.71
N VAL A 18 33.08 -23.35 -19.92
CA VAL A 18 32.50 -24.33 -20.85
C VAL A 18 33.23 -24.23 -22.19
N ALA A 19 33.62 -25.37 -22.76
CA ALA A 19 34.19 -25.40 -24.10
C ALA A 19 33.09 -25.17 -25.13
N GLY A 20 33.18 -24.07 -25.88
CA GLY A 20 32.16 -23.68 -26.86
C GLY A 20 31.91 -24.72 -27.95
N ALA A 21 32.93 -25.50 -28.32
CA ALA A 21 32.82 -26.58 -29.29
C ALA A 21 31.89 -27.72 -28.84
N THR A 22 31.93 -28.12 -27.57
CA THR A 22 31.09 -29.20 -27.03
C THR A 22 29.81 -28.69 -26.39
N GLY A 23 29.77 -27.41 -26.02
CA GLY A 23 28.70 -26.86 -25.18
C GLY A 23 28.78 -27.40 -23.75
N GLY A 24 27.73 -27.16 -22.97
CA GLY A 24 27.65 -27.62 -21.59
C GLY A 24 26.51 -26.99 -20.79
N THR A 25 26.39 -27.40 -19.54
CA THR A 25 25.42 -26.84 -18.58
C THR A 25 26.16 -26.23 -17.40
N VAL A 26 25.72 -25.04 -17.01
CA VAL A 26 26.13 -24.36 -15.78
C VAL A 26 24.88 -24.15 -14.94
N GLU A 27 24.89 -24.68 -13.72
CA GLU A 27 23.74 -24.70 -12.81
C GLU A 27 24.19 -24.18 -11.45
N VAL A 28 23.37 -23.34 -10.83
CA VAL A 28 23.60 -22.85 -9.46
C VAL A 28 23.50 -24.02 -8.48
N LEU A 29 24.29 -24.01 -7.41
CA LEU A 29 24.40 -25.15 -6.48
C LEU A 29 23.05 -25.59 -5.87
N ASP A 30 22.15 -24.64 -5.61
CA ASP A 30 20.80 -24.90 -5.09
C ASP A 30 19.78 -25.26 -6.19
N LYS A 31 20.23 -25.35 -7.45
CA LYS A 31 19.44 -25.66 -8.65
C LYS A 31 18.34 -24.65 -8.95
N SER A 32 18.45 -23.43 -8.43
CA SER A 32 17.45 -22.38 -8.67
C SER A 32 17.46 -21.89 -10.12
N ALA A 33 18.63 -21.93 -10.78
CA ALA A 33 18.83 -21.47 -12.14
C ALA A 33 19.90 -22.28 -12.87
N ALA A 34 19.72 -22.48 -14.18
CA ALA A 34 20.68 -23.14 -15.05
C ALA A 34 20.71 -22.51 -16.44
N VAL A 35 21.88 -22.56 -17.08
CA VAL A 35 22.13 -22.17 -18.46
C VAL A 35 22.66 -23.38 -19.21
N VAL A 36 22.00 -23.75 -20.30
CA VAL A 36 22.48 -24.75 -21.26
C VAL A 36 23.01 -24.02 -22.50
N ILE A 37 24.27 -24.28 -22.81
CA ILE A 37 24.98 -23.74 -23.96
C ILE A 37 25.09 -24.85 -25.00
N PRO A 38 24.41 -24.75 -26.17
CA PRO A 38 24.56 -25.74 -27.23
C PRO A 38 25.98 -25.77 -27.80
N ALA A 39 26.38 -26.94 -28.31
CA ALA A 39 27.62 -27.09 -29.06
C ALA A 39 27.68 -26.10 -30.24
N GLY A 40 28.76 -25.32 -30.30
CA GLY A 40 29.00 -24.29 -31.31
C GLY A 40 28.23 -22.99 -31.11
N ALA A 41 27.57 -22.77 -29.95
CA ALA A 41 26.90 -21.50 -29.66
C ALA A 41 27.89 -20.35 -29.41
N VAL A 42 29.11 -20.66 -28.97
CA VAL A 42 30.21 -19.73 -28.69
C VAL A 42 31.52 -20.29 -29.23
N THR A 43 32.42 -19.44 -29.71
CA THR A 43 33.76 -19.82 -30.16
C THR A 43 34.77 -19.72 -29.01
N GLY A 44 35.55 -20.77 -28.76
CA GLY A 44 36.56 -20.81 -27.69
C GLY A 44 36.02 -21.25 -26.34
N ASN A 45 36.79 -21.02 -25.27
CA ASN A 45 36.38 -21.32 -23.90
C ASN A 45 35.57 -20.14 -23.35
N ALA A 46 34.36 -20.43 -22.91
CA ALA A 46 33.39 -19.46 -22.41
C ALA A 46 33.27 -19.55 -20.89
N ASP A 47 33.57 -18.45 -20.19
CA ASP A 47 33.33 -18.30 -18.76
C ASP A 47 31.90 -17.82 -18.54
N VAL A 48 31.08 -18.70 -17.97
CA VAL A 48 29.65 -18.48 -17.75
C VAL A 48 29.42 -18.08 -16.31
N SER A 49 28.68 -17.01 -16.07
CA SER A 49 28.28 -16.55 -14.74
C SER A 49 26.76 -16.50 -14.58
N ILE A 50 26.27 -16.95 -13.43
CA ILE A 50 24.87 -16.77 -13.00
C ILE A 50 24.91 -16.13 -11.60
N THR A 51 24.42 -14.90 -11.50
CA THR A 51 24.50 -14.09 -10.27
C THR A 51 23.09 -13.70 -9.84
N PRO A 52 22.59 -14.18 -8.69
CA PRO A 52 21.32 -13.72 -8.15
C PRO A 52 21.39 -12.25 -7.73
N THR A 53 20.32 -11.51 -7.95
CA THR A 53 20.20 -10.12 -7.51
C THR A 53 18.82 -9.85 -6.92
N LEU A 54 18.76 -8.91 -6.00
CA LEU A 54 17.51 -8.40 -5.42
C LEU A 54 17.14 -7.03 -5.98
N SER A 55 18.04 -6.43 -6.76
CA SER A 55 17.93 -5.08 -7.27
C SER A 55 17.59 -5.10 -8.75
N PHE A 56 16.40 -4.62 -9.09
CA PHE A 56 15.93 -4.48 -10.46
C PHE A 56 14.91 -3.34 -10.57
N VAL A 57 14.63 -2.93 -11.81
CA VAL A 57 13.65 -1.86 -12.09
C VAL A 57 12.26 -2.31 -11.63
N SER A 58 11.50 -1.45 -10.95
CA SER A 58 10.17 -1.79 -10.45
C SER A 58 9.28 -2.41 -11.55
N LEU A 59 8.59 -3.49 -11.19
CA LEU A 59 7.64 -4.15 -12.08
C LEU A 59 6.32 -3.37 -12.15
N PRO A 60 5.58 -3.45 -13.27
CA PRO A 60 4.20 -2.99 -13.33
C PRO A 60 3.34 -3.61 -12.23
N ARG A 61 2.43 -2.82 -11.68
CA ARG A 61 1.53 -3.18 -10.57
C ARG A 61 0.85 -4.55 -10.72
N ALA A 62 0.40 -4.89 -11.92
CA ALA A 62 -0.38 -6.12 -12.16
C ALA A 62 0.45 -7.41 -12.07
N ILE A 63 1.78 -7.31 -12.07
CA ILE A 63 2.69 -8.44 -12.00
C ILE A 63 3.58 -8.34 -10.77
N GLY A 64 4.08 -9.49 -10.31
CA GLY A 64 5.06 -9.58 -9.23
C GLY A 64 6.20 -10.50 -9.61
N ALA A 65 7.36 -10.28 -8.99
CA ALA A 65 8.50 -11.18 -9.15
C ALA A 65 8.27 -12.46 -8.33
N VAL A 66 8.65 -13.60 -8.90
CA VAL A 66 8.78 -14.83 -8.11
C VAL A 66 9.94 -14.63 -7.14
N ALA A 67 9.73 -14.96 -5.86
CA ALA A 67 10.70 -14.66 -4.81
C ALA A 67 12.08 -15.27 -5.14
N GLY A 68 13.13 -14.45 -5.11
CA GLY A 68 14.51 -14.89 -5.37
C GLY A 68 14.81 -15.31 -6.81
N GLN A 69 13.94 -15.00 -7.78
CA GLN A 69 14.08 -15.40 -9.17
C GLN A 69 14.45 -14.22 -10.08
N ALA A 70 15.53 -13.53 -9.72
CA ALA A 70 16.15 -12.50 -10.54
C ALA A 70 17.66 -12.79 -10.63
N PHE A 71 18.14 -13.05 -11.85
CA PHE A 71 19.52 -13.48 -12.11
C PHE A 71 20.15 -12.69 -13.24
N GLU A 72 21.29 -12.09 -12.97
CA GLU A 72 22.18 -11.59 -14.01
C GLU A 72 22.98 -12.77 -14.59
N VAL A 73 22.81 -13.00 -15.88
CA VAL A 73 23.51 -14.07 -16.60
C VAL A 73 24.51 -13.44 -17.54
N GLY A 74 25.72 -13.96 -17.58
CA GLY A 74 26.79 -13.44 -18.42
C GLY A 74 27.66 -14.55 -18.98
N ILE A 75 28.21 -14.32 -20.17
CA ILE A 75 29.24 -15.16 -20.77
C ILE A 75 30.38 -14.27 -21.26
N LYS A 76 31.63 -14.66 -20.95
CA LYS A 76 32.84 -14.03 -21.46
C LYS A 76 33.71 -15.04 -22.20
N VAL A 77 34.42 -14.59 -23.24
CA VAL A 77 35.51 -15.35 -23.87
C VAL A 77 36.77 -14.51 -23.72
N GLY A 78 37.73 -15.02 -22.93
CA GLY A 78 38.81 -14.18 -22.41
C GLY A 78 38.24 -13.04 -21.55
N THR A 79 38.51 -11.79 -21.94
CA THR A 79 38.00 -10.61 -21.22
C THR A 79 36.74 -10.01 -21.84
N ALA A 80 36.35 -10.43 -23.04
CA ALA A 80 35.24 -9.84 -23.79
C ALA A 80 33.91 -10.51 -23.45
N ALA A 81 32.87 -9.71 -23.20
CA ALA A 81 31.51 -10.21 -23.03
C ALA A 81 30.90 -10.64 -24.37
N VAL A 82 30.30 -11.83 -24.40
CA VAL A 82 29.58 -12.35 -25.55
C VAL A 82 28.16 -11.79 -25.54
N LYS A 83 27.80 -11.01 -26.57
CA LYS A 83 26.51 -10.31 -26.64
C LYS A 83 25.52 -10.95 -27.60
N THR A 84 25.99 -11.77 -28.53
CA THR A 84 25.18 -12.47 -29.53
C THR A 84 25.62 -13.92 -29.61
N PHE A 85 24.67 -14.81 -29.87
CA PHE A 85 24.92 -16.25 -29.96
C PHE A 85 24.46 -16.78 -31.31
N VAL A 86 25.24 -17.71 -31.88
CA VAL A 86 24.93 -18.35 -33.17
C VAL A 86 23.74 -19.31 -33.04
N LYS A 87 23.57 -19.88 -31.84
CA LYS A 87 22.43 -20.74 -31.46
C LYS A 87 21.83 -20.20 -30.16
N PRO A 88 20.50 -20.29 -29.99
CA PRO A 88 19.88 -19.85 -28.75
C PRO A 88 20.39 -20.68 -27.56
N LEU A 89 20.55 -20.03 -26.42
CA LEU A 89 20.85 -20.65 -25.13
C LEU A 89 19.53 -21.02 -24.44
N THR A 90 19.53 -22.06 -23.63
CA THR A 90 18.36 -22.43 -22.82
C THR A 90 18.57 -22.03 -21.37
N LEU A 91 17.73 -21.15 -20.84
CA LEU A 91 17.68 -20.81 -19.42
C LEU A 91 16.59 -21.64 -18.75
N THR A 92 16.88 -22.16 -17.56
CA THR A 92 15.89 -22.84 -16.71
C THR A 92 15.89 -22.23 -15.33
N PHE A 93 14.70 -21.99 -14.79
CA PHE A 93 14.49 -21.41 -13.46
C PHE A 93 13.55 -22.31 -12.67
N ALA A 94 13.97 -22.76 -11.49
CA ALA A 94 13.16 -23.56 -10.59
C ALA A 94 12.41 -22.69 -9.58
N TYR A 95 11.17 -23.03 -9.26
CA TYR A 95 10.37 -22.33 -8.26
C TYR A 95 9.73 -23.33 -7.28
N SER A 96 9.20 -22.79 -6.18
CA SER A 96 8.41 -23.56 -5.20
C SER A 96 7.07 -22.88 -4.99
N ASP A 97 6.11 -23.62 -4.40
CA ASP A 97 4.79 -23.06 -4.10
C ASP A 97 4.86 -21.89 -3.12
N ALA A 98 5.86 -21.89 -2.22
CA ALA A 98 6.11 -20.77 -1.32
C ALA A 98 6.57 -19.50 -2.08
N MET A 99 7.36 -19.65 -3.14
CA MET A 99 7.91 -18.52 -3.91
C MET A 99 6.88 -17.83 -4.81
N VAL A 100 5.79 -18.52 -5.15
CA VAL A 100 4.72 -18.01 -6.02
C VAL A 100 3.46 -17.63 -5.24
N LYS A 101 3.53 -17.61 -3.90
CA LYS A 101 2.39 -17.21 -3.06
C LYS A 101 1.94 -15.78 -3.40
N GLY A 102 0.66 -15.61 -3.71
CA GLY A 102 0.06 -14.34 -4.13
C GLY A 102 0.19 -14.05 -5.63
N LEU A 103 0.80 -14.95 -6.39
CA LEU A 103 0.85 -14.94 -7.86
C LEU A 103 0.05 -16.11 -8.42
N LYS A 104 -0.48 -15.94 -9.64
CA LYS A 104 -1.15 -17.01 -10.37
C LYS A 104 -0.09 -17.91 -11.02
N PRO A 105 0.11 -19.17 -10.60
CA PRO A 105 1.22 -19.99 -11.10
C PRO A 105 1.15 -20.30 -12.60
N GLY A 106 -0.05 -20.29 -13.20
CA GLY A 106 -0.24 -20.51 -14.63
C GLY A 106 0.17 -19.33 -15.51
N THR A 107 0.51 -18.17 -14.94
CA THR A 107 0.88 -16.96 -15.69
C THR A 107 2.38 -16.66 -15.63
N LEU A 108 3.17 -17.59 -15.08
CA LEU A 108 4.61 -17.40 -14.93
C LEU A 108 5.29 -17.21 -16.28
N LYS A 109 6.16 -16.20 -16.36
CA LYS A 109 6.94 -15.85 -17.55
C LYS A 109 8.31 -15.29 -17.17
N VAL A 110 9.30 -15.54 -18.00
CA VAL A 110 10.63 -14.92 -17.92
C VAL A 110 10.59 -13.58 -18.65
N GLN A 111 11.12 -12.55 -18.01
CA GLN A 111 11.23 -11.20 -18.58
C GLN A 111 12.64 -10.66 -18.42
N TYR A 112 12.99 -9.70 -19.28
CA TYR A 112 14.18 -8.87 -19.13
C TYR A 112 13.81 -7.39 -19.26
N TYR A 113 14.65 -6.50 -18.73
CA TYR A 113 14.46 -5.06 -18.89
C TYR A 113 15.25 -4.56 -20.09
N ASP A 114 14.55 -3.97 -21.07
CA ASP A 114 15.18 -3.29 -22.19
C ASP A 114 15.60 -1.89 -21.75
N GLU A 115 16.90 -1.70 -21.54
CA GLU A 115 17.49 -0.43 -21.10
C GLU A 115 17.39 0.69 -22.13
N THR A 116 17.16 0.38 -23.41
CA THR A 116 17.00 1.38 -24.46
C THR A 116 15.56 1.87 -24.51
N ALA A 117 14.61 0.93 -24.51
CA ALA A 117 13.18 1.22 -24.53
C ALA A 117 12.60 1.55 -23.13
N LYS A 118 13.40 1.39 -22.07
CA LYS A 118 13.02 1.57 -20.66
C LYS A 118 11.75 0.80 -20.27
N LYS A 119 11.60 -0.43 -20.77
CA LYS A 119 10.42 -1.28 -20.54
C LYS A 119 10.81 -2.74 -20.26
N TRP A 120 9.97 -3.42 -19.49
CA TRP A 120 10.02 -4.87 -19.34
C TRP A 120 9.55 -5.54 -20.63
N VAL A 121 10.32 -6.52 -21.11
CA VAL A 121 10.01 -7.33 -22.29
C VAL A 121 9.82 -8.77 -21.84
N ALA A 122 8.64 -9.32 -22.14
CA ALA A 122 8.33 -10.71 -21.84
C ALA A 122 8.89 -11.63 -22.92
N LEU A 123 9.66 -12.64 -22.49
CA LEU A 123 10.16 -13.72 -23.34
C LEU A 123 9.20 -14.92 -23.33
N GLY A 124 8.24 -14.94 -22.40
CA GLY A 124 7.37 -16.09 -22.17
C GLY A 124 8.14 -17.18 -21.42
N GLY A 125 8.07 -18.41 -21.92
CA GLY A 125 8.71 -19.57 -21.33
C GLY A 125 7.76 -20.76 -21.26
N LYS A 126 8.34 -21.96 -21.30
CA LYS A 126 7.62 -23.22 -21.15
C LYS A 126 7.57 -23.59 -19.68
N LEU A 127 6.38 -23.55 -19.10
CA LEU A 127 6.14 -23.95 -17.71
C LEU A 127 5.99 -25.49 -17.62
N ASP A 128 6.73 -26.10 -16.71
CA ASP A 128 6.51 -27.47 -16.25
C ASP A 128 6.07 -27.40 -14.78
N ALA A 129 4.76 -27.44 -14.56
CA ALA A 129 4.16 -27.29 -13.23
C ALA A 129 4.42 -28.50 -12.31
N VAL A 130 4.79 -29.66 -12.87
CA VAL A 130 5.12 -30.88 -12.11
C VAL A 130 6.54 -30.77 -11.58
N LYS A 131 7.49 -30.41 -12.45
CA LYS A 131 8.89 -30.19 -12.06
C LYS A 131 9.12 -28.84 -11.38
N LYS A 132 8.12 -27.95 -11.42
CA LYS A 132 8.18 -26.57 -10.92
C LYS A 132 9.34 -25.80 -11.54
N ILE A 133 9.47 -25.87 -12.86
CA ILE A 133 10.47 -25.13 -13.62
C ILE A 133 9.81 -24.33 -14.74
N ILE A 134 10.46 -23.23 -15.13
CA ILE A 134 10.19 -22.50 -16.36
C ILE A 134 11.45 -22.46 -17.21
N THR A 135 11.32 -22.80 -18.49
CA THR A 135 12.43 -22.84 -19.44
C THR A 135 12.21 -21.86 -20.58
N VAL A 136 13.24 -21.11 -20.98
CA VAL A 136 13.16 -20.15 -22.09
C VAL A 136 14.42 -20.19 -22.94
N GLU A 137 14.25 -19.99 -24.25
CA GLU A 137 15.36 -19.84 -25.18
C GLU A 137 15.71 -18.35 -25.34
N VAL A 138 17.00 -18.02 -25.28
CA VAL A 138 17.49 -16.64 -25.35
C VAL A 138 18.65 -16.51 -26.34
N THR A 139 18.73 -15.35 -27.00
CA THR A 139 19.78 -15.00 -27.97
C THR A 139 20.69 -13.87 -27.48
N HIS A 140 20.44 -13.37 -26.27
CA HIS A 140 21.25 -12.39 -25.58
C HIS A 140 21.24 -12.70 -24.08
N LEU A 141 22.18 -12.12 -23.35
CA LEU A 141 22.30 -12.30 -21.90
C LEU A 141 22.23 -10.95 -21.20
N THR A 142 21.53 -10.93 -20.08
CA THR A 142 21.22 -9.75 -19.27
C THR A 142 20.69 -10.22 -17.90
N LEU A 143 20.06 -9.32 -17.16
CA LEU A 143 19.21 -9.64 -16.03
C LEU A 143 17.87 -10.23 -16.50
N PHE A 144 17.59 -11.45 -16.05
CA PHE A 144 16.30 -12.12 -16.23
C PHE A 144 15.56 -12.21 -14.91
N VAL A 145 14.25 -11.97 -14.95
CA VAL A 145 13.35 -12.08 -13.80
C VAL A 145 12.18 -13.00 -14.16
N VAL A 146 11.90 -13.98 -13.30
CA VAL A 146 10.67 -14.76 -13.39
C VAL A 146 9.56 -13.99 -12.69
N THR A 147 8.43 -13.81 -13.39
CA THR A 147 7.31 -13.00 -12.93
C THR A 147 6.00 -13.75 -13.12
N GLY A 148 4.98 -13.37 -12.36
CA GLY A 148 3.60 -13.85 -12.54
C GLY A 148 2.60 -12.72 -12.35
N ASP A 149 1.39 -12.91 -12.87
CA ASP A 149 0.26 -12.02 -12.61
C ASP A 149 -0.18 -12.19 -11.15
N ARG A 150 -0.47 -11.09 -10.45
CA ARG A 150 -0.93 -11.14 -9.06
C ARG A 150 -2.31 -11.77 -8.94
N GLU A 151 -2.55 -12.50 -7.85
CA GLU A 151 -3.89 -13.02 -7.52
C GLU A 151 -4.84 -11.90 -7.09
N LYS A 152 -4.32 -10.96 -6.29
CA LYS A 152 -5.03 -9.78 -5.80
C LYS A 152 -4.17 -8.55 -6.05
N ILE A 153 -4.84 -7.47 -6.42
CA ILE A 153 -4.22 -6.16 -6.60
C ILE A 153 -5.03 -5.21 -5.74
N ALA A 154 -4.38 -4.38 -4.93
CA ALA A 154 -5.12 -3.35 -4.18
C ALA A 154 -5.91 -2.45 -5.13
N MET A 155 -6.88 -1.71 -4.63
CA MET A 155 -7.71 -0.78 -5.40
C MET A 155 -7.90 0.51 -4.59
N ALA A 156 -8.32 1.57 -5.27
CA ALA A 156 -8.70 2.80 -4.59
C ALA A 156 -9.79 2.49 -3.55
N GLY A 157 -9.62 3.04 -2.35
CA GLY A 157 -10.48 2.78 -1.20
C GLY A 157 -9.95 1.71 -0.24
N ASP A 158 -8.97 0.90 -0.66
CA ASP A 158 -8.43 -0.17 0.19
C ASP A 158 -7.57 0.38 1.33
N LEU A 159 -7.60 -0.34 2.45
CA LEU A 159 -6.60 -0.22 3.50
C LEU A 159 -5.50 -1.22 3.22
N ILE A 160 -4.26 -0.75 3.13
CA ILE A 160 -3.12 -1.57 2.73
C ILE A 160 -1.98 -1.47 3.72
N LYS A 161 -1.20 -2.53 3.85
CA LYS A 161 0.07 -2.57 4.58
C LYS A 161 1.03 -3.55 3.94
N LEU A 162 2.28 -3.54 4.40
CA LEU A 162 3.24 -4.57 4.04
C LEU A 162 2.92 -5.87 4.79
N THR A 163 3.04 -7.03 4.13
CA THR A 163 3.05 -8.33 4.82
C THR A 163 4.18 -8.37 5.85
N CYS A 164 3.85 -8.73 7.09
CA CYS A 164 4.85 -8.81 8.15
C CYS A 164 5.60 -10.15 8.11
N PRO A 165 6.93 -10.16 8.31
CA PRO A 165 7.64 -11.41 8.60
C PRO A 165 7.16 -11.98 9.95
N SER A 166 7.34 -13.29 10.11
CA SER A 166 7.05 -13.94 11.40
C SER A 166 7.91 -13.33 12.50
N GLY A 167 7.29 -13.02 13.65
CA GLY A 167 7.98 -12.39 14.78
C GLY A 167 8.33 -10.91 14.60
N ALA A 168 7.75 -10.22 13.61
CA ALA A 168 8.00 -8.79 13.40
C ALA A 168 7.67 -7.95 14.66
N GLU A 169 8.64 -7.19 15.13
CA GLU A 169 8.48 -6.26 16.25
C GLU A 169 7.41 -5.18 15.99
N VAL A 170 6.95 -4.53 17.06
CA VAL A 170 5.96 -3.45 16.98
C VAL A 170 6.49 -2.21 16.23
N THR A 171 7.81 -2.04 16.17
CA THR A 171 8.48 -0.95 15.43
C THR A 171 8.81 -1.30 13.98
N HIS A 172 8.53 -2.54 13.56
CA HIS A 172 8.84 -2.97 12.19
C HIS A 172 8.01 -2.17 11.18
N ALA A 173 8.61 -1.75 10.06
CA ALA A 173 7.95 -0.92 9.04
C ALA A 173 6.65 -1.53 8.46
N CYS A 174 6.47 -2.86 8.59
CA CYS A 174 5.24 -3.54 8.18
C CYS A 174 4.00 -3.21 9.04
N ARG A 175 4.20 -2.59 10.21
CA ARG A 175 3.12 -2.17 11.11
C ARG A 175 2.44 -0.88 10.65
N SER A 176 3.06 -0.14 9.74
CA SER A 176 2.47 1.05 9.13
C SER A 176 1.27 0.67 8.26
N VAL A 177 0.15 1.36 8.48
CA VAL A 177 -1.09 1.20 7.72
C VAL A 177 -1.29 2.41 6.81
N TYR A 178 -1.82 2.16 5.62
CA TYR A 178 -2.10 3.18 4.61
C TYR A 178 -3.53 3.05 4.11
N PHE A 179 -4.14 4.18 3.77
CA PHE A 179 -5.31 4.22 2.89
C PHE A 179 -4.83 4.45 1.45
N LEU A 180 -5.36 3.69 0.48
CA LEU A 180 -5.06 3.86 -0.93
C LEU A 180 -6.10 4.79 -1.56
N GLY A 181 -5.69 6.02 -1.87
CA GLY A 181 -6.58 7.03 -2.46
C GLY A 181 -7.02 6.70 -3.89
N SER A 182 -8.01 7.44 -4.39
CA SER A 182 -8.45 7.38 -5.79
C SER A 182 -7.36 7.75 -6.79
N ASP A 183 -6.32 8.48 -6.35
CA ASP A 183 -5.12 8.80 -7.12
C ASP A 183 -4.03 7.71 -7.08
N LEU A 184 -4.35 6.53 -6.51
CA LEU A 184 -3.45 5.39 -6.30
C LEU A 184 -2.20 5.74 -5.48
N LYS A 185 -2.31 6.71 -4.57
CA LYS A 185 -1.26 7.04 -3.61
C LYS A 185 -1.64 6.63 -2.20
N ARG A 186 -0.61 6.39 -1.39
CA ARG A 186 -0.70 6.01 0.02
C ARG A 186 -0.88 7.25 0.90
N TYR A 187 -1.93 7.24 1.69
CA TYR A 187 -2.17 8.17 2.79
C TYR A 187 -1.85 7.46 4.10
N VAL A 188 -0.89 8.00 4.85
CA VAL A 188 -0.29 7.32 6.00
C VAL A 188 -1.13 7.58 7.25
N PHE A 189 -1.50 6.55 8.00
CA PHE A 189 -2.04 6.74 9.34
C PHE A 189 -0.88 6.99 10.32
N PRO A 190 -0.82 8.16 10.99
CA PRO A 190 0.31 8.47 11.87
C PRO A 190 0.34 7.61 13.14
N ASN A 191 -0.82 7.18 13.63
CA ASN A 191 -0.97 6.36 14.81
C ASN A 191 -2.30 5.59 14.80
N GLU A 192 -2.44 4.66 15.74
CA GLU A 192 -3.62 3.81 15.90
C GLU A 192 -4.90 4.61 16.22
N VAL A 193 -4.81 5.71 16.98
CA VAL A 193 -5.99 6.50 17.34
C VAL A 193 -6.57 7.21 16.11
N THR A 194 -5.72 7.77 15.24
CA THR A 194 -6.15 8.31 13.95
C THR A 194 -6.80 7.23 13.10
N TYR A 195 -6.20 6.04 12.99
CA TYR A 195 -6.83 4.93 12.27
C TYR A 195 -8.20 4.56 12.85
N LYS A 196 -8.25 4.39 14.17
CA LYS A 196 -9.47 4.05 14.93
C LYS A 196 -10.49 5.16 14.96
N SER A 197 -10.22 6.34 14.44
CA SER A 197 -11.22 7.39 14.19
C SER A 197 -11.99 7.15 12.89
N TRP A 198 -11.36 6.48 11.92
CA TRP A 198 -11.93 6.15 10.61
C TRP A 198 -12.51 4.73 10.54
N TYR A 199 -11.83 3.75 11.14
CA TYR A 199 -12.20 2.35 11.04
C TYR A 199 -12.32 1.71 12.43
N PRO A 200 -13.25 0.76 12.65
CA PRO A 200 -13.47 0.18 13.97
C PRO A 200 -12.32 -0.75 14.40
N ASP A 201 -11.72 -1.46 13.44
CA ASP A 201 -10.69 -2.46 13.65
C ASP A 201 -9.84 -2.64 12.38
N PHE A 202 -8.85 -3.53 12.46
CA PHE A 202 -7.88 -3.80 11.39
C PHE A 202 -8.31 -4.91 10.41
N SER A 203 -9.55 -5.43 10.50
CA SER A 203 -10.01 -6.58 9.70
C SER A 203 -10.08 -6.29 8.20
N GLY A 204 -10.27 -5.02 7.82
CA GLY A 204 -10.34 -4.59 6.43
C GLY A 204 -8.98 -4.36 5.75
N ILE A 205 -7.86 -4.65 6.43
CA ILE A 205 -6.53 -4.38 5.88
C ILE A 205 -6.07 -5.50 4.96
N ILE A 206 -5.66 -5.11 3.75
CA ILE A 206 -5.03 -5.97 2.76
C ILE A 206 -3.51 -5.91 2.95
N GLU A 207 -2.89 -7.08 3.11
CA GLU A 207 -1.43 -7.19 3.13
C GLU A 207 -0.87 -7.35 1.72
N LEU A 208 0.15 -6.56 1.40
CA LEU A 208 0.80 -6.52 0.11
C LEU A 208 2.29 -6.87 0.24
N PRO A 209 2.91 -7.46 -0.79
CA PRO A 209 4.35 -7.58 -0.85
C PRO A 209 5.01 -6.20 -1.07
N GLN A 210 6.30 -6.11 -0.71
CA GLN A 210 7.07 -4.86 -0.73
C GLN A 210 7.04 -4.15 -2.08
N GLU A 211 7.26 -4.89 -3.16
CA GLU A 211 7.27 -4.39 -4.54
C GLU A 211 5.95 -3.72 -4.94
N GLU A 212 4.80 -4.28 -4.52
CA GLU A 212 3.50 -3.66 -4.84
C GLU A 212 3.28 -2.40 -4.02
N LEU A 213 3.54 -2.47 -2.71
CA LEU A 213 3.32 -1.34 -1.81
C LEU A 213 4.18 -0.14 -2.22
N GLN A 214 5.42 -0.38 -2.66
CA GLN A 214 6.33 0.65 -3.15
C GLN A 214 5.89 1.26 -4.50
N SER A 215 5.11 0.52 -5.31
CA SER A 215 4.56 1.04 -6.55
C SER A 215 3.54 2.17 -6.34
N TYR A 216 2.96 2.27 -5.13
CA TYR A 216 2.08 3.37 -4.74
C TYR A 216 2.90 4.47 -4.05
N PRO A 217 3.03 5.69 -4.62
CA PRO A 217 3.75 6.78 -3.96
C PRO A 217 3.06 7.22 -2.66
N ILE A 218 3.82 7.76 -1.70
CA ILE A 218 3.24 8.42 -0.52
C ILE A 218 2.72 9.80 -0.92
N ARG A 219 1.55 10.19 -0.40
CA ARG A 219 0.93 11.48 -0.67
C ARG A 219 0.87 12.40 0.54
N ALA A 220 0.28 11.94 1.63
CA ALA A 220 0.01 12.76 2.81
C ALA A 220 -0.21 11.87 4.05
N ASN A 221 -0.29 12.51 5.21
CA ASN A 221 -0.76 11.87 6.44
C ASN A 221 -2.27 12.04 6.58
N VAL A 222 -2.94 11.01 7.08
CA VAL A 222 -4.36 11.06 7.43
C VAL A 222 -4.55 11.85 8.72
N THR A 223 -5.55 12.73 8.75
CA THR A 223 -5.99 13.47 9.94
C THR A 223 -7.13 12.74 10.65
N MET A 224 -7.44 13.14 11.89
CA MET A 224 -8.57 12.59 12.64
C MET A 224 -9.87 12.68 11.84
N ARG A 225 -10.71 11.64 11.87
CA ARG A 225 -11.99 11.66 11.16
C ARG A 225 -12.85 12.81 11.66
N PRO A 226 -13.43 13.63 10.76
CA PRO A 226 -14.31 14.70 11.16
C PRO A 226 -15.46 14.23 12.06
N GLY A 227 -15.80 15.06 13.05
CA GLY A 227 -16.92 14.79 13.96
C GLY A 227 -16.72 13.65 14.97
N THR A 228 -15.49 13.14 15.16
CA THR A 228 -15.20 12.03 16.09
C THR A 228 -14.56 12.52 17.39
N TYR A 229 -13.24 12.70 17.38
CA TYR A 229 -12.44 13.18 18.49
C TYR A 229 -12.18 14.69 18.41
N LEU A 230 -11.86 15.26 19.56
CA LEU A 230 -11.24 16.57 19.67
C LEU A 230 -9.72 16.39 19.65
N VAL A 231 -9.00 17.36 19.11
CA VAL A 231 -7.53 17.32 19.03
C VAL A 231 -6.91 18.51 19.74
N LYS A 232 -5.72 18.30 20.31
CA LYS A 232 -4.87 19.35 20.86
C LYS A 232 -3.40 18.95 20.71
N ILE A 233 -2.51 19.88 21.03
CA ILE A 233 -1.08 19.61 21.25
C ILE A 233 -0.75 19.84 22.72
N THR A 234 0.38 19.34 23.20
CA THR A 234 0.80 19.54 24.60
C THR A 234 1.42 20.92 24.85
N THR A 235 1.81 21.60 23.77
CA THR A 235 2.48 22.91 23.79
C THR A 235 1.53 24.11 23.73
N ASP A 236 0.23 23.89 23.48
CA ASP A 236 -0.84 24.90 23.48
C ASP A 236 -2.09 24.31 24.16
N PRO A 237 -2.67 24.96 25.20
CA PRO A 237 -3.84 24.43 25.91
C PRO A 237 -5.12 24.38 25.07
N LYS A 238 -5.17 25.01 23.88
CA LYS A 238 -6.39 25.05 23.05
C LYS A 238 -6.79 23.66 22.55
N THR A 239 -8.09 23.39 22.62
CA THR A 239 -8.73 22.16 22.11
C THR A 239 -9.56 22.47 20.88
N TYR A 240 -9.50 21.60 19.87
CA TYR A 240 -10.13 21.82 18.58
C TYR A 240 -11.03 20.66 18.18
N ALA A 241 -12.18 20.98 17.60
CA ALA A 241 -12.94 20.02 16.81
C ALA A 241 -12.36 19.92 15.40
N VAL A 242 -12.51 18.74 14.78
CA VAL A 242 -12.01 18.48 13.42
C VAL A 242 -13.19 18.43 12.45
N GLU A 243 -13.16 19.32 11.46
CA GLU A 243 -14.10 19.41 10.34
C GLU A 243 -13.52 18.74 9.07
N PRO A 244 -14.34 18.47 8.03
CA PRO A 244 -13.87 17.90 6.77
C PRO A 244 -12.65 18.61 6.18
N GLY A 245 -11.69 17.82 5.70
CA GLY A 245 -10.41 18.32 5.20
C GLY A 245 -9.37 18.61 6.29
N GLY A 246 -9.60 18.17 7.54
CA GLY A 246 -8.67 18.41 8.65
C GLY A 246 -8.68 19.86 9.14
N VAL A 247 -9.77 20.59 8.89
CA VAL A 247 -9.93 21.98 9.36
C VAL A 247 -10.23 21.98 10.85
N LEU A 248 -9.49 22.79 11.61
CA LEU A 248 -9.71 22.90 13.05
C LEU A 248 -10.68 24.05 13.37
N ARG A 249 -11.59 23.79 14.31
CA ARG A 249 -12.45 24.79 14.95
C ARG A 249 -12.17 24.84 16.44
N TRP A 250 -11.79 26.01 16.96
CA TRP A 250 -11.45 26.14 18.37
C TRP A 250 -12.69 25.97 19.27
N VAL A 251 -12.57 25.17 20.32
CA VAL A 251 -13.54 25.06 21.42
C VAL A 251 -13.04 25.95 22.56
N PRO A 252 -13.65 27.14 22.78
CA PRO A 252 -13.02 28.17 23.60
C PRO A 252 -13.17 27.99 25.12
N SER A 253 -14.07 27.11 25.58
CA SER A 253 -14.27 26.86 27.00
C SER A 253 -14.84 25.47 27.30
N GLU A 254 -14.73 25.03 28.56
CA GLU A 254 -15.30 23.76 29.02
C GLU A 254 -16.83 23.77 28.98
N GLU A 255 -17.46 24.92 29.22
CA GLU A 255 -18.91 25.07 29.13
C GLU A 255 -19.41 24.80 27.71
N ILE A 256 -18.71 25.31 26.69
CA ILE A 256 -19.04 25.03 25.28
C ILE A 256 -18.74 23.57 24.94
N ALA A 257 -17.63 23.02 25.41
CA ALA A 257 -17.30 21.61 25.18
C ALA A 257 -18.36 20.68 25.79
N SER A 258 -18.80 20.94 27.01
CA SER A 258 -19.85 20.19 27.72
C SER A 258 -21.21 20.37 27.04
N ALA A 259 -21.55 21.57 26.58
CA ALA A 259 -22.80 21.83 25.85
C ALA A 259 -22.87 21.07 24.51
N LEU A 260 -21.74 20.91 23.82
CA LEU A 260 -21.69 20.21 22.54
C LEU A 260 -21.55 18.69 22.72
N TYR A 261 -20.64 18.21 23.57
CA TYR A 261 -20.26 16.79 23.62
C TYR A 261 -20.68 16.08 24.93
N GLY A 262 -21.34 16.79 25.84
CA GLY A 262 -21.78 16.28 27.14
C GLY A 262 -20.67 16.24 28.19
N ALA A 263 -21.01 15.79 29.40
CA ALA A 263 -20.11 15.80 30.56
C ALA A 263 -18.83 14.96 30.38
N GLN A 264 -18.80 14.04 29.42
CA GLN A 264 -17.64 13.19 29.13
C GLN A 264 -16.80 13.71 27.94
N TRP A 265 -16.98 14.97 27.53
CA TRP A 265 -16.27 15.59 26.39
C TRP A 265 -14.74 15.42 26.49
N ALA A 266 -14.18 15.49 27.70
CA ALA A 266 -12.74 15.36 27.93
C ALA A 266 -12.19 13.99 27.48
N LYS A 267 -13.00 12.92 27.49
CA LYS A 267 -12.62 11.59 26.98
C LYS A 267 -12.49 11.54 25.46
N ARG A 268 -12.96 12.58 24.75
CA ARG A 268 -12.81 12.71 23.30
C ARG A 268 -11.52 13.44 22.90
N ILE A 269 -10.77 13.99 23.85
CA ILE A 269 -9.54 14.71 23.55
C ILE A 269 -8.42 13.73 23.23
N VAL A 270 -7.75 13.97 22.11
CA VAL A 270 -6.55 13.25 21.69
C VAL A 270 -5.40 14.25 21.55
N ASP A 271 -4.29 13.98 22.23
CA ASP A 271 -3.05 14.70 22.02
C ASP A 271 -2.43 14.26 20.68
N VAL A 272 -2.22 15.22 19.79
CA VAL A 272 -1.52 15.04 18.52
C VAL A 272 -0.10 15.55 18.72
N ALA A 273 0.90 14.73 18.35
CA ALA A 273 2.29 15.17 18.41
C ALA A 273 2.53 16.35 17.46
N ASP A 274 3.33 17.34 17.88
CA ASP A 274 3.60 18.58 17.15
C ASP A 274 3.97 18.35 15.66
N PRO A 275 4.82 17.37 15.28
CA PRO A 275 5.16 17.11 13.88
C PRO A 275 3.98 16.64 13.01
N PHE A 276 2.90 16.14 13.63
CA PHE A 276 1.69 15.73 12.92
C PHE A 276 0.59 16.80 12.96
N PHE A 277 0.70 17.79 13.84
CA PHE A 277 -0.29 18.87 13.93
C PHE A 277 -0.27 19.78 12.70
N ILE A 278 0.88 19.89 12.02
CA ILE A 278 1.00 20.63 10.75
C ILE A 278 0.16 20.06 9.60
N ASN A 279 -0.35 18.83 9.72
CA ASN A 279 -1.25 18.24 8.72
C ASN A 279 -2.68 18.81 8.81
N TYR A 280 -3.01 19.57 9.86
CA TYR A 280 -4.32 20.17 10.05
C TYR A 280 -4.34 21.63 9.57
N ALA A 281 -5.51 22.07 9.08
CA ALA A 281 -5.73 23.46 8.69
C ALA A 281 -6.22 24.28 9.88
N PHE A 282 -5.30 24.91 10.62
CA PHE A 282 -5.59 25.60 11.89
C PHE A 282 -5.51 27.14 11.82
N ALA A 283 -5.07 27.72 10.71
CA ALA A 283 -4.81 29.17 10.60
C ALA A 283 -6.00 30.06 10.99
N ASN A 284 -7.23 29.62 10.72
CA ASN A 284 -8.47 30.36 11.01
C ASN A 284 -9.24 29.81 12.20
N ALA A 285 -8.69 28.83 12.92
CA ALA A 285 -9.43 28.09 13.95
C ALA A 285 -9.86 28.99 15.13
N VAL A 286 -9.00 29.92 15.52
CA VAL A 286 -9.25 30.87 16.64
C VAL A 286 -10.13 32.04 16.20
N ALA A 287 -10.03 32.47 14.94
CA ALA A 287 -10.87 33.55 14.40
C ALA A 287 -12.33 33.12 14.26
N ASN A 288 -12.59 31.82 14.11
CA ASN A 288 -13.93 31.25 13.99
C ASN A 288 -14.15 30.17 15.07
N PRO A 289 -14.24 30.52 16.37
CA PRO A 289 -14.46 29.53 17.41
C PRO A 289 -15.87 28.91 17.31
N LEU A 290 -16.07 27.75 17.93
CA LEU A 290 -17.38 27.16 18.12
C LEU A 290 -18.14 27.86 19.24
N LYS A 291 -19.46 27.90 19.10
CA LYS A 291 -20.40 28.42 20.09
C LYS A 291 -21.28 27.30 20.60
N ALA A 292 -21.95 27.51 21.73
CA ALA A 292 -22.95 26.57 22.21
C ALA A 292 -24.04 26.35 21.15
N GLY A 293 -24.38 25.08 20.89
CA GLY A 293 -25.35 24.69 19.86
C GLY A 293 -24.83 24.72 18.41
N GLU A 294 -23.60 25.19 18.18
CA GLU A 294 -22.94 25.13 16.87
C GLU A 294 -22.11 23.84 16.77
N TYR A 295 -22.72 22.79 16.22
CA TYR A 295 -22.01 21.54 15.95
C TYR A 295 -21.06 21.72 14.76
N PRO A 296 -19.79 21.31 14.88
CA PRO A 296 -18.82 21.44 13.79
C PRO A 296 -19.25 20.59 12.60
N GLN A 297 -18.89 21.04 11.40
CA GLN A 297 -19.12 20.28 10.17
C GLN A 297 -18.50 18.89 10.29
N GLY A 298 -19.17 17.88 9.72
CA GLY A 298 -18.73 16.49 9.85
C GLY A 298 -19.31 15.76 11.06
N SER A 299 -19.89 16.48 12.03
CA SER A 299 -20.54 15.87 13.20
C SER A 299 -21.77 15.06 12.80
N VAL A 300 -22.06 14.01 13.57
CA VAL A 300 -23.34 13.31 13.51
C VAL A 300 -24.11 13.58 14.80
N ILE A 301 -25.30 14.14 14.66
CA ILE A 301 -26.19 14.44 15.78
C ILE A 301 -27.46 13.57 15.74
N THR A 302 -28.04 13.35 16.91
CA THR A 302 -29.40 12.82 17.10
C THR A 302 -30.12 13.63 18.18
N TYR A 303 -31.40 13.38 18.39
CA TYR A 303 -32.19 14.02 19.44
C TYR A 303 -32.74 12.97 20.41
N ALA A 304 -32.81 13.30 21.69
CA ALA A 304 -33.29 12.38 22.73
C ALA A 304 -34.73 11.88 22.48
N SER A 305 -35.57 12.67 21.81
CA SER A 305 -36.93 12.28 21.42
C SER A 305 -36.99 11.26 20.28
N ALA A 306 -35.91 11.12 19.50
CA ALA A 306 -35.83 10.23 18.35
C ALA A 306 -34.39 9.71 18.14
N PRO A 307 -33.85 8.90 19.07
CA PRO A 307 -32.44 8.51 19.09
C PRO A 307 -32.01 7.64 17.89
N ALA A 308 -32.97 7.01 17.20
CA ALA A 308 -32.73 6.23 15.99
C ALA A 308 -32.52 7.10 14.74
N VAL A 309 -32.87 8.40 14.80
CA VAL A 309 -32.74 9.31 13.67
C VAL A 309 -31.44 10.09 13.80
N GLN A 310 -30.51 9.83 12.88
CA GLN A 310 -29.20 10.46 12.85
C GLN A 310 -29.10 11.47 11.72
N TYR A 311 -28.39 12.57 11.97
CA TYR A 311 -28.18 13.63 11.00
C TYR A 311 -26.71 14.00 10.89
N TYR A 312 -26.22 14.11 9.67
CA TYR A 312 -24.90 14.67 9.36
C TYR A 312 -24.97 16.20 9.32
N VAL A 313 -24.03 16.88 9.97
CA VAL A 313 -23.95 18.35 10.00
C VAL A 313 -23.02 18.85 8.89
N GLU A 314 -23.57 19.65 7.97
CA GLU A 314 -22.85 20.18 6.82
C GLU A 314 -23.41 21.55 6.42
N GLY A 315 -22.54 22.55 6.25
CA GLY A 315 -22.95 23.89 5.80
C GLY A 315 -24.03 24.55 6.67
N GLY A 316 -23.99 24.34 7.99
CA GLY A 316 -25.00 24.86 8.93
C GLY A 316 -26.37 24.18 8.85
N LYS A 317 -26.48 23.10 8.08
CA LYS A 317 -27.69 22.28 7.93
C LYS A 317 -27.46 20.88 8.53
N LYS A 318 -28.56 20.18 8.76
CA LYS A 318 -28.58 18.77 9.13
C LYS A 318 -29.15 17.94 7.98
N ARG A 319 -28.46 16.86 7.61
CA ARG A 319 -28.83 15.94 6.53
C ARG A 319 -29.20 14.59 7.15
N LYS A 320 -30.45 14.14 7.00
CA LYS A 320 -30.92 12.91 7.66
C LYS A 320 -30.35 11.67 6.98
N PHE A 321 -29.85 10.71 7.75
CA PHE A 321 -29.49 9.40 7.20
C PHE A 321 -30.72 8.50 7.03
N ALA A 322 -30.79 7.78 5.91
CA ALA A 322 -31.61 6.58 5.81
C ALA A 322 -31.05 5.46 6.72
N PRO A 323 -31.86 4.45 7.13
CA PRO A 323 -31.46 3.47 8.15
C PRO A 323 -30.12 2.76 7.93
N ALA A 324 -29.77 2.40 6.70
CA ALA A 324 -28.49 1.74 6.36
C ALA A 324 -27.37 2.72 5.98
N ALA A 325 -27.72 3.98 5.67
CA ALA A 325 -26.77 4.95 5.14
C ALA A 325 -25.76 5.41 6.20
N ALA A 326 -26.16 5.52 7.47
CA ALA A 326 -25.24 5.89 8.55
C ALA A 326 -24.06 4.91 8.65
N ALA A 327 -24.35 3.61 8.75
CA ALA A 327 -23.31 2.58 8.80
C ALA A 327 -22.47 2.54 7.51
N ALA A 328 -23.10 2.68 6.34
CA ALA A 328 -22.40 2.74 5.05
C ALA A 328 -21.44 3.94 4.92
N ASN A 329 -21.65 5.00 5.70
CA ASN A 329 -20.79 6.18 5.76
C ASN A 329 -19.78 6.14 6.93
N GLY A 330 -19.64 4.99 7.61
CA GLY A 330 -18.71 4.84 8.73
C GLY A 330 -19.14 5.59 10.00
N VAL A 331 -20.42 5.93 10.13
CA VAL A 331 -20.95 6.49 11.38
C VAL A 331 -20.92 5.42 12.46
N ARG A 332 -20.33 5.76 13.60
CA ARG A 332 -20.26 4.89 14.76
C ARG A 332 -20.92 5.54 15.97
N SER A 333 -21.72 4.76 16.69
CA SER A 333 -22.61 5.23 17.74
C SER A 333 -21.88 5.96 18.87
N GLU A 334 -20.65 5.57 19.20
CA GLU A 334 -19.84 6.19 20.25
C GLU A 334 -19.46 7.65 19.93
N PHE A 335 -19.47 8.04 18.66
CA PHE A 335 -19.20 9.42 18.25
C PHE A 335 -20.45 10.27 18.03
N VAL A 336 -21.62 9.65 17.90
CA VAL A 336 -22.89 10.36 17.71
C VAL A 336 -23.19 11.23 18.93
N ILE A 337 -23.57 12.48 18.67
CA ILE A 337 -23.85 13.48 19.69
C ILE A 337 -25.37 13.58 19.88
N THR A 338 -25.83 13.58 21.13
CA THR A 338 -27.24 13.87 21.43
C THR A 338 -27.40 15.38 21.60
N ALA A 339 -28.01 16.04 20.61
CA ALA A 339 -28.28 17.47 20.63
C ALA A 339 -29.54 17.80 21.44
N PRO A 340 -29.58 18.96 22.13
CA PRO A 340 -30.79 19.42 22.79
C PRO A 340 -31.85 19.83 21.76
N ALA A 341 -33.13 19.72 22.14
CA ALA A 341 -34.25 20.05 21.25
C ALA A 341 -34.26 21.53 20.79
N SER A 342 -33.58 22.42 21.52
CA SER A 342 -33.41 23.83 21.16
C SER A 342 -32.49 24.05 19.96
N VAL A 343 -31.66 23.07 19.59
CA VAL A 343 -30.76 23.17 18.43
C VAL A 343 -31.50 22.67 17.19
N THR A 344 -31.95 23.61 16.34
CA THR A 344 -32.74 23.33 15.14
C THR A 344 -32.06 23.81 13.85
N PRO A 345 -30.95 23.19 13.40
CA PRO A 345 -30.37 23.50 12.10
C PRO A 345 -31.38 23.23 10.98
N GLY A 346 -31.30 24.03 9.90
CA GLY A 346 -32.13 23.80 8.72
C GLY A 346 -31.86 22.43 8.08
N ASN A 347 -32.82 21.89 7.35
CA ASN A 347 -32.65 20.59 6.68
C ASN A 347 -31.84 20.76 5.38
N GLY A 348 -30.87 19.88 5.18
CA GLY A 348 -30.21 19.64 3.89
C GLY A 348 -30.79 18.41 3.18
N THR A 349 -30.20 18.01 2.06
CA THR A 349 -30.60 16.80 1.33
C THR A 349 -30.30 15.55 2.14
N ASP A 350 -31.29 14.68 2.30
CA ASP A 350 -31.15 13.39 2.98
C ASP A 350 -30.09 12.49 2.32
N ILE A 351 -29.41 11.71 3.15
CA ILE A 351 -28.34 10.78 2.75
C ILE A 351 -28.96 9.39 2.63
N ALA A 352 -29.24 8.97 1.40
CA ALA A 352 -29.90 7.71 1.10
C ALA A 352 -28.94 6.50 1.09
N ALA A 353 -27.65 6.73 0.84
CA ALA A 353 -26.62 5.70 0.69
C ALA A 353 -25.23 6.21 1.09
N ARG A 354 -24.19 5.45 0.81
CA ARG A 354 -22.79 5.86 1.00
C ARG A 354 -22.45 7.06 0.12
N GLU A 355 -21.85 8.09 0.72
CA GLU A 355 -21.30 9.25 0.04
C GLU A 355 -19.79 9.33 0.31
N GLU A 356 -18.97 9.31 -0.73
CA GLU A 356 -17.50 9.38 -0.59
C GLU A 356 -17.03 10.64 0.14
N THR A 357 -17.83 11.70 0.08
CA THR A 357 -17.56 12.97 0.75
C THR A 357 -17.60 12.88 2.29
N ILE A 358 -18.29 11.86 2.81
CA ILE A 358 -18.45 11.59 4.25
C ILE A 358 -17.63 10.35 4.65
N ALA A 359 -17.68 9.32 3.82
CA ALA A 359 -17.16 7.99 4.14
C ALA A 359 -15.66 7.82 3.90
N SER A 360 -15.03 8.70 3.11
CA SER A 360 -13.68 8.47 2.57
C SER A 360 -12.68 9.53 3.02
N ILE A 361 -11.43 9.10 3.10
CA ILE A 361 -10.28 9.98 3.38
C ILE A 361 -10.01 10.81 2.11
N ARG A 362 -9.70 12.10 2.31
CA ARG A 362 -9.46 13.07 1.24
C ARG A 362 -8.04 13.59 1.25
#